data_AF-A0A1G7WKK8-F1
#
_entry.id   AF-A0A1G7WKK8-F1
#
_cell.length_a   1.000
_cell.length_b   1.000
_cell.length_c   1.000
_cell.angle_alpha   90.00
_cell.angle_beta   90.00
_cell.angle_gamma   90.00
#
_symmetry.space_group_name_H-M   'P 1'
#
loop_
_entity.id
_entity.type
_entity.pdbx_description
1 polymer ?
#
loop_
_entity_poly.entity_id
_entity_poly.type
_entity_poly.pdbx_seq_one_letter_code
_entity_poly.pdbx_strand_id
1 'polypeptide(L)'
;MSGETNGLLVPDEIVMNKIYHIRGMKVMIDSDLAELYEVQTRNLNKAVSRNLKRFPDEDFMFQLTDEEFKNLMFQNGTSSWGGTRKAPKVFTEQGVAMLSGILNSDRAIAVNIQIMRIFTRIRHMFMDNMEIRLEIEKIKNKLDNQDKNMEIVFRYLDVLLEKQEHPNPPRKRIGYKPDDL
;
A
#
# COMPACT_ATOMS: atom_id res chain seq x y z
N MET A 1 12.86 -13.08 31.15
CA MET A 1 13.92 -12.06 30.95
C MET A 1 13.39 -11.08 29.91
N SER A 2 12.90 -9.94 30.40
CA SER A 2 12.37 -8.83 29.62
C SER A 2 13.51 -8.03 29.02
N GLY A 3 13.82 -8.27 27.75
CA GLY A 3 14.71 -7.42 26.98
C GLY A 3 13.92 -6.21 26.47
N GLU A 4 14.29 -5.04 26.95
CA GLU A 4 13.81 -3.75 26.47
C GLU A 4 14.20 -3.57 24.99
N THR A 5 13.26 -3.79 24.07
CA THR A 5 13.42 -3.50 22.62
C THR A 5 12.87 -2.11 22.27
N ASN A 6 13.06 -1.12 23.14
CA ASN A 6 12.42 0.20 23.00
C ASN A 6 13.18 1.17 22.06
N GLY A 7 14.30 0.75 21.47
CA GLY A 7 15.12 1.57 20.56
C GLY A 7 15.06 1.18 19.07
N LEU A 8 14.28 0.15 18.71
CA LEU A 8 14.32 -0.48 17.37
C LEU A 8 12.96 -0.47 16.64
N LEU A 9 11.96 0.23 17.18
CA LEU A 9 10.61 0.22 16.64
C LEU A 9 10.43 1.40 15.68
N VAL A 10 10.31 1.12 14.38
CA VAL A 10 9.74 2.09 13.45
C VAL A 10 8.27 2.29 13.86
N PRO A 11 7.72 3.51 13.92
CA PRO A 11 6.30 3.68 14.16
C PRO A 11 5.44 2.95 13.12
N ASP A 12 4.37 2.27 13.54
CA ASP A 12 3.47 1.54 12.63
C ASP A 12 2.93 2.44 11.51
N GLU A 13 2.69 3.72 11.79
CA GLU A 13 2.24 4.72 10.83
C GLU A 13 3.22 4.92 9.67
N ILE A 14 4.53 4.91 9.94
CA ILE A 14 5.55 5.07 8.89
C ILE A 14 5.52 3.88 7.94
N VAL A 15 5.37 2.67 8.49
CA VAL A 15 5.28 1.45 7.67
C VAL A 15 3.97 1.45 6.88
N MET A 16 2.84 1.81 7.49
CA MET A 16 1.55 1.90 6.79
C MET A 16 1.58 2.90 5.63
N ASN A 17 2.22 4.05 5.80
CA ASN A 17 2.35 5.07 4.75
C ASN A 17 3.24 4.62 3.57
N LYS A 18 4.01 3.54 3.73
CA LYS A 18 4.85 2.93 2.69
C LYS A 18 4.19 1.71 2.03
N ILE A 19 2.91 1.46 2.31
CA ILE A 19 2.11 0.42 1.66
C ILE A 19 1.20 1.07 0.63
N TYR A 20 1.43 0.72 -0.63
CA TYR A 20 0.70 1.22 -1.79
C TYR A 20 -0.26 0.18 -2.33
N HIS A 21 -1.24 0.61 -3.12
CA HIS A 21 -2.17 -0.28 -3.81
C HIS A 21 -1.94 -0.20 -5.32
N ILE A 22 -1.35 -1.25 -5.89
CA ILE A 22 -0.94 -1.31 -7.30
C ILE A 22 -1.36 -2.68 -7.87
N ARG A 23 -2.00 -2.70 -9.04
CA ARG A 23 -2.55 -3.92 -9.67
C ARG A 23 -3.47 -4.75 -8.76
N GLY A 24 -4.25 -4.10 -7.89
CA GLY A 24 -5.11 -4.81 -6.93
C GLY A 24 -4.36 -5.45 -5.76
N MET A 25 -3.05 -5.23 -5.65
CA MET A 25 -2.20 -5.78 -4.59
C MET A 25 -1.71 -4.69 -3.66
N LYS A 26 -1.57 -5.03 -2.38
CA LYS A 26 -0.86 -4.19 -1.40
C LYS A 26 0.65 -4.47 -1.53
N VAL A 27 1.42 -3.44 -1.87
CA VAL A 27 2.85 -3.56 -2.20
C VAL A 27 3.69 -2.49 -1.53
N MET A 28 4.98 -2.76 -1.33
CA MET A 28 5.98 -1.81 -0.85
C MET A 28 7.08 -1.61 -1.89
N ILE A 29 7.58 -0.39 -2.02
CA ILE A 29 8.62 -0.03 -2.99
C ILE A 29 10.00 -0.43 -2.46
N ASP A 30 10.91 -0.84 -3.34
CA ASP A 30 12.29 -1.21 -3.00
C ASP A 30 13.06 -0.11 -2.25
N SER A 31 12.87 1.16 -2.62
CA SER A 31 13.46 2.31 -1.93
C SER A 31 12.94 2.46 -0.50
N ASP A 32 11.63 2.32 -0.31
CA ASP A 32 10.98 2.42 0.99
C ASP A 32 11.39 1.27 1.92
N LEU A 33 11.43 0.04 1.40
CA LEU A 33 11.94 -1.12 2.14
C LEU A 33 13.41 -0.97 2.51
N ALA A 34 14.22 -0.47 1.58
CA ALA A 34 15.63 -0.26 1.83
C ALA A 34 15.86 0.79 2.93
N GLU A 35 15.08 1.88 2.94
CA GLU A 35 15.09 2.88 4.01
C GLU A 35 14.70 2.27 5.35
N LEU A 36 13.61 1.51 5.41
CA LEU A 36 13.15 0.85 6.64
C LEU A 36 14.17 -0.15 7.20
N TYR A 37 14.88 -0.86 6.32
CA TYR A 37 15.94 -1.80 6.69
C TYR A 37 17.31 -1.15 6.91
N GLU A 38 17.43 0.17 6.71
CA GLU A 38 18.69 0.92 6.80
C GLU A 38 19.78 0.37 5.87
N VAL A 39 19.38 -0.03 4.66
CA VAL A 39 20.28 -0.49 3.60
C VAL A 39 20.13 0.37 2.36
N GLN A 40 21.15 0.37 1.50
CA GLN A 40 21.02 1.01 0.20
C GLN A 40 20.08 0.19 -0.70
N THR A 41 19.19 0.85 -1.45
CA THR A 41 18.28 0.21 -2.42
C THR A 41 19.02 -0.68 -3.41
N ARG A 42 20.22 -0.27 -3.84
CA ARG A 42 21.10 -1.09 -4.69
C ARG A 42 21.49 -2.41 -4.03
N ASN A 43 21.78 -2.41 -2.72
CA ASN A 43 22.17 -3.60 -1.98
C ASN A 43 20.99 -4.54 -1.78
N LEU A 44 19.81 -4.00 -1.45
CA LEU A 44 18.56 -4.76 -1.42
C LEU A 44 18.31 -5.46 -2.76
N ASN A 45 18.33 -4.69 -3.86
CA ASN A 45 18.08 -5.23 -5.20
C ASN A 45 19.15 -6.25 -5.62
N LYS A 46 20.41 -6.06 -5.22
CA LYS A 46 21.49 -7.04 -5.46
C LYS A 46 21.25 -8.34 -4.68
N ALA A 47 20.79 -8.25 -3.44
CA ALA A 47 20.49 -9.41 -2.61
C ALA A 47 19.32 -10.21 -3.20
N VAL A 48 18.27 -9.53 -3.67
CA VAL A 48 17.14 -10.13 -4.38
C VAL A 48 17.58 -10.80 -5.68
N SER A 49 18.37 -10.11 -6.52
CA SER A 49 18.88 -10.66 -7.78
C SER A 49 19.72 -11.92 -7.59
N ARG A 50 20.42 -12.07 -6.46
CA ARG A 50 21.17 -13.30 -6.12
C ARG A 50 20.28 -14.45 -5.67
N ASN A 51 19.05 -14.14 -5.26
CA ASN A 51 18.10 -15.09 -4.67
C ASN A 51 16.78 -15.16 -5.45
N LEU A 52 16.80 -14.93 -6.77
CA LEU A 52 15.58 -14.91 -7.61
C LEU A 52 14.74 -16.18 -7.50
N LYS A 53 15.33 -17.33 -7.16
CA LYS A 53 14.57 -18.58 -6.89
C LYS A 53 13.55 -18.45 -5.76
N ARG A 54 13.71 -17.47 -4.86
CA ARG A 54 12.76 -17.14 -3.79
C ARG A 54 11.62 -16.22 -4.25
N PHE A 55 11.72 -15.67 -5.46
CA PHE A 55 10.76 -14.73 -6.05
C PHE A 55 10.31 -15.27 -7.43
N PRO A 56 9.57 -16.39 -7.46
CA PRO A 56 9.25 -17.09 -8.71
C PRO A 56 8.31 -16.30 -9.62
N ASP A 57 7.30 -15.65 -9.05
CA ASP A 57 6.16 -15.08 -9.77
C ASP A 57 5.89 -13.61 -9.37
N GLU A 58 5.03 -12.92 -10.12
CA GLU A 58 4.64 -11.52 -9.85
C GLU A 58 3.95 -11.34 -8.48
N ASP A 59 3.38 -12.41 -7.93
CA ASP A 59 2.78 -12.44 -6.59
C ASP A 59 3.80 -12.20 -5.46
N PHE A 60 5.10 -12.24 -5.75
CA PHE A 60 6.17 -11.92 -4.80
C PHE A 60 6.75 -10.53 -5.05
N MET A 61 7.13 -10.25 -6.29
CA MET A 61 7.67 -8.96 -6.69
C MET A 61 7.52 -8.75 -8.18
N PHE A 62 7.44 -7.50 -8.58
CA PHE A 62 7.47 -7.11 -9.98
C PHE A 62 8.09 -5.72 -10.11
N GLN A 63 8.44 -5.35 -11.35
CA GLN A 63 8.90 -4.01 -11.65
C GLN A 63 7.73 -3.17 -12.13
N LEU A 64 7.61 -1.93 -11.64
CA LEU A 64 6.57 -1.02 -12.11
C LEU A 64 6.79 -0.67 -13.59
N THR A 65 5.71 -0.46 -14.32
CA THR A 65 5.78 0.19 -15.64
C THR A 65 6.09 1.67 -15.49
N ASP A 66 6.55 2.31 -16.57
CA ASP A 66 6.82 3.75 -16.56
C ASP A 66 5.54 4.56 -16.26
N GLU A 67 4.38 4.07 -16.70
CA GLU A 67 3.08 4.69 -16.41
C GLU A 67 2.70 4.55 -14.93
N GLU A 68 2.82 3.34 -14.37
CA GLU A 68 2.57 3.09 -12.95
C GLU A 68 3.48 3.94 -12.07
N PHE A 69 4.76 4.05 -12.44
CA PHE A 69 5.72 4.86 -11.70
C PHE A 69 5.44 6.36 -11.79
N LYS A 70 5.05 6.87 -12.96
CA LYS A 70 4.62 8.27 -13.13
C LYS A 70 3.40 8.59 -12.28
N ASN A 71 2.39 7.70 -12.27
CA ASN A 71 1.18 7.86 -11.47
C ASN A 71 1.50 7.88 -9.97
N LEU A 72 2.37 6.98 -9.52
CA LEU A 72 2.84 6.93 -8.14
C LEU A 72 3.57 8.21 -7.71
N MET A 73 4.50 8.71 -8.54
CA MET A 73 5.20 9.98 -8.27
C MET A 73 4.23 11.17 -8.22
N PHE A 74 3.25 11.20 -9.13
CA PHE A 74 2.24 12.25 -9.16
C PHE A 74 1.38 12.25 -7.89
N GLN A 75 0.97 11.08 -7.41
CA GLN A 75 0.22 10.94 -6.16
C GLN A 75 1.03 11.37 -4.94
N ASN A 76 2.32 11.06 -4.92
CA ASN A 76 3.21 11.38 -3.79
C ASN A 76 3.79 12.81 -3.85
N GLY A 77 3.46 13.59 -4.89
CA GLY A 77 3.92 14.98 -5.03
C GLY A 77 5.43 15.13 -5.29
N THR A 78 6.11 14.06 -5.71
CA THR A 78 7.56 14.05 -5.92
C THR A 78 7.89 14.70 -7.26
N SER A 79 8.77 15.70 -7.28
CA SER A 79 9.20 16.39 -8.49
C SER A 79 9.95 15.45 -9.45
N SER A 80 9.70 15.58 -10.76
CA SER A 80 10.33 14.78 -11.82
C SER A 80 11.83 15.07 -12.02
N TRP A 81 12.34 16.14 -11.43
CA TRP A 81 13.69 16.65 -11.65
C TRP A 81 14.71 15.92 -10.77
N GLY A 82 15.15 14.75 -11.23
CA GLY A 82 16.15 13.91 -10.56
C GLY A 82 15.75 12.44 -10.33
N GLY A 83 14.65 12.00 -10.95
CA GLY A 83 14.08 10.66 -10.75
C GLY A 83 15.04 9.49 -11.00
N THR A 84 14.76 8.37 -10.35
CA THR A 84 15.42 7.08 -10.60
C THR A 84 15.37 6.73 -12.08
N ARG A 85 16.54 6.51 -12.71
CA ARG A 85 16.67 6.14 -14.13
C ARG A 85 16.00 4.81 -14.51
N LYS A 86 15.56 4.02 -13.53
CA LYS A 86 14.89 2.74 -13.70
C LYS A 86 13.63 2.74 -12.85
N ALA A 87 12.53 2.24 -13.40
CA ALA A 87 11.33 2.00 -12.63
C ALA A 87 11.66 1.09 -11.43
N PRO A 88 11.15 1.42 -10.23
CA PRO A 88 11.49 0.68 -9.03
C PRO A 88 10.86 -0.72 -9.03
N LYS A 89 11.46 -1.62 -8.24
CA LYS A 89 10.83 -2.90 -7.91
C LYS A 89 9.85 -2.69 -6.76
N VAL A 90 8.76 -3.43 -6.79
CA VAL A 90 7.78 -3.49 -5.70
C VAL A 90 7.65 -4.92 -5.20
N PHE A 91 7.36 -5.04 -3.92
CA PHE A 91 7.26 -6.32 -3.21
C PHE A 91 5.89 -6.42 -2.56
N THR A 92 5.23 -7.55 -2.77
CA THR A 92 4.00 -7.89 -2.05
C THR A 92 4.36 -8.33 -0.63
N GLU A 93 3.35 -8.63 0.19
CA GLU A 93 3.55 -9.27 1.50
C GLU A 93 4.41 -10.55 1.39
N GLN A 94 4.18 -11.38 0.38
CA GLN A 94 4.95 -12.62 0.17
C GLN A 94 6.40 -12.29 -0.21
N GLY A 95 6.62 -11.27 -1.05
CA GLY A 95 7.95 -10.79 -1.37
C GLY A 95 8.70 -10.27 -0.15
N VAL A 96 8.04 -9.48 0.70
CA VAL A 96 8.65 -8.99 1.94
C VAL A 96 8.95 -10.14 2.88
N ALA A 97 8.06 -11.14 3.00
CA ALA A 97 8.34 -12.34 3.76
C ALA A 97 9.61 -13.06 3.27
N MET A 98 9.85 -13.10 1.95
CA MET A 98 11.08 -13.69 1.41
C MET A 98 12.35 -12.87 1.72
N LEU A 99 12.23 -11.56 1.91
CA LEU A 99 13.35 -10.71 2.33
C LEU A 99 13.84 -11.06 3.74
N SER A 100 12.98 -11.60 4.62
CA SER A 100 13.38 -12.04 5.96
C SER A 100 14.44 -13.15 5.96
N GLY A 101 14.45 -14.00 4.93
CA GLY A 101 15.45 -15.06 4.76
C GLY A 101 16.73 -14.61 4.03
N ILE A 102 16.78 -13.35 3.61
CA ILE A 102 17.90 -12.78 2.83
C ILE A 102 18.62 -11.71 3.65
N LEU A 103 17.87 -10.87 4.37
CA LEU A 103 18.37 -9.79 5.20
C LEU A 103 18.39 -10.23 6.67
N ASN A 104 19.59 -10.49 7.20
CA ASN A 104 19.77 -11.09 8.53
C ASN A 104 20.21 -10.08 9.61
N SER A 105 20.12 -8.77 9.37
CA SER A 105 20.41 -7.80 10.43
C SER A 105 19.28 -7.76 11.46
N ASP A 106 19.59 -7.52 12.74
CA ASP A 106 18.59 -7.44 13.81
C ASP A 106 17.49 -6.41 13.48
N ARG A 107 17.89 -5.30 12.85
CA ARG A 107 16.99 -4.27 12.31
C ARG A 107 16.05 -4.84 11.24
N ALA A 108 16.59 -5.52 10.23
CA ALA A 108 15.78 -6.07 9.15
C ALA A 108 14.82 -7.16 9.65
N ILE A 109 15.24 -7.96 10.62
CA ILE A 109 14.39 -8.97 11.26
C ILE A 109 13.22 -8.29 11.99
N ALA A 110 13.51 -7.28 12.82
CA ALA A 110 12.48 -6.56 13.58
C ALA A 110 11.47 -5.84 12.66
N VAL A 111 11.97 -5.16 11.62
CA VAL A 111 11.14 -4.45 10.65
C VAL A 111 10.30 -5.41 9.82
N ASN A 112 10.85 -6.55 9.38
CA ASN A 112 10.07 -7.57 8.68
C ASN A 112 8.90 -8.08 9.54
N ILE A 113 9.15 -8.40 10.81
CA ILE A 113 8.10 -8.84 11.74
C ILE A 113 7.00 -7.77 11.86
N GLN A 114 7.39 -6.50 11.94
CA GLN A 114 6.45 -5.39 12.01
C GLN A 114 5.63 -5.23 10.73
N ILE A 115 6.28 -5.28 9.57
CA ILE A 115 5.60 -5.21 8.27
C ILE A 115 4.56 -6.34 8.17
N MET A 116 4.93 -7.58 8.50
CA MET A 116 4.00 -8.72 8.49
C MET A 116 2.78 -8.50 9.40
N ARG A 117 2.98 -7.95 10.60
CA ARG A 117 1.87 -7.62 11.53
C ARG A 117 0.93 -6.58 10.94
N ILE A 118 1.47 -5.57 10.26
CA ILE A 118 0.67 -4.51 9.64
C ILE A 118 -0.11 -5.03 8.44
N PHE A 119 0.51 -5.82 7.56
CA PHE A 119 -0.21 -6.47 6.45
C PHE A 119 -1.35 -7.35 6.95
N THR A 120 -1.11 -8.13 8.01
CA THR A 120 -2.14 -8.96 8.65
C THR A 120 -3.28 -8.10 9.21
N ARG A 121 -2.98 -7.01 9.92
CA ARG A 121 -3.98 -6.07 10.45
C ARG A 121 -4.81 -5.41 9.35
N ILE A 122 -4.16 -4.97 8.27
CA ILE A 122 -4.85 -4.42 7.09
C ILE A 122 -5.80 -5.45 6.50
N ARG A 123 -5.39 -6.72 6.37
CA ARG A 123 -6.25 -7.79 5.87
C ARG A 123 -7.48 -8.00 6.75
N HIS A 124 -7.31 -8.04 8.07
CA HIS A 124 -8.43 -8.14 9.00
C HIS A 124 -9.40 -6.97 8.85
N MET A 125 -8.90 -5.73 8.83
CA MET A 125 -9.74 -4.55 8.62
C MET A 125 -10.51 -4.59 7.29
N PHE A 126 -9.91 -5.12 6.23
CA PHE A 126 -10.60 -5.32 4.94
C PHE A 126 -11.70 -6.38 5.01
N MET A 127 -11.48 -7.48 5.73
CA MET A 127 -12.47 -8.54 5.91
C MET A 127 -13.65 -8.07 6.77
N ASP A 128 -13.38 -7.36 7.86
CA ASP A 128 -14.41 -6.81 8.76
C ASP A 128 -15.33 -5.84 7.99
N ASN A 129 -14.75 -4.99 7.12
CA ASN A 129 -15.52 -4.09 6.26
C ASN A 129 -16.38 -4.83 5.21
N MET A 130 -15.92 -5.99 4.71
CA MET A 130 -16.69 -6.81 3.78
C MET A 130 -17.93 -7.42 4.45
N GLU A 131 -17.80 -7.90 5.68
CA GLU A 131 -18.92 -8.42 6.47
C GLU A 131 -19.98 -7.34 6.68
N ILE A 132 -19.57 -6.13 7.09
CA ILE A 132 -20.46 -4.98 7.25
C ILE A 132 -21.16 -4.65 5.92
N ARG A 133 -20.45 -4.65 4.79
CA ARG A 133 -21.03 -4.37 3.46
C ARG A 133 -22.12 -5.39 3.09
N LEU A 134 -21.86 -6.67 3.35
CA LEU A 134 -22.84 -7.75 3.11
C LEU A 134 -24.07 -7.62 4.01
N GLU A 135 -23.90 -7.21 5.27
CA GLU A 135 -25.03 -6.93 6.16
C GLU A 135 -25.87 -5.75 5.67
N ILE A 136 -25.23 -4.65 5.25
CA ILE A 136 -25.92 -3.49 4.67
C ILE A 136 -26.71 -3.90 3.43
N GLU A 137 -26.14 -4.72 2.55
CA GLU A 137 -26.82 -5.18 1.34
C GLU A 137 -28.03 -6.08 1.67
N LYS A 138 -27.91 -6.98 2.66
CA LYS A 138 -29.05 -7.77 3.16
C LYS A 138 -30.16 -6.89 3.76
N ILE A 139 -29.76 -5.85 4.49
CA ILE A 139 -30.69 -4.87 5.08
C ILE A 139 -31.40 -4.10 3.97
N LYS A 140 -30.68 -3.57 2.97
CA LYS A 140 -31.25 -2.94 1.77
C LYS A 140 -32.32 -3.81 1.11
N ASN A 141 -31.98 -5.06 0.80
CA ASN A 141 -32.89 -5.99 0.12
C ASN A 141 -34.16 -6.32 0.91
N LYS A 142 -34.10 -6.35 2.25
CA LYS A 142 -35.29 -6.57 3.09
C LYS A 142 -36.18 -5.33 3.16
N LEU A 143 -35.56 -4.15 3.14
CA LEU A 143 -36.20 -2.86 3.36
C LEU A 143 -36.76 -2.22 2.08
N ASP A 144 -36.31 -2.63 0.90
CA ASP A 144 -36.92 -2.24 -0.40
C ASP A 144 -38.41 -2.62 -0.48
N ASN A 145 -38.86 -3.56 0.35
CA ASN A 145 -40.27 -3.94 0.50
C ASN A 145 -41.08 -3.00 1.41
N GLN A 146 -40.48 -1.99 2.07
CA GLN A 146 -41.17 -1.02 2.93
C GLN A 146 -40.59 0.40 2.76
N ASP A 147 -41.41 1.35 2.28
CA ASP A 147 -41.26 2.82 2.41
C ASP A 147 -40.14 3.63 1.72
N LYS A 148 -40.61 4.69 1.02
CA LYS A 148 -39.87 5.73 0.26
C LYS A 148 -38.83 6.54 1.07
N ASN A 149 -38.94 6.59 2.40
CA ASN A 149 -37.98 7.33 3.23
C ASN A 149 -36.63 6.62 3.35
N MET A 150 -36.61 5.29 3.17
CA MET A 150 -35.41 4.48 3.29
C MET A 150 -34.53 4.55 2.03
N GLU A 151 -35.15 4.79 0.88
CA GLU A 151 -34.48 5.02 -0.42
C GLU A 151 -33.50 6.21 -0.37
N ILE A 152 -33.84 7.26 0.38
CA ILE A 152 -32.97 8.44 0.56
C ILE A 152 -31.74 8.07 1.39
N VAL A 153 -31.91 7.37 2.50
CA VAL A 153 -30.80 6.94 3.38
C VAL A 153 -29.82 6.06 2.62
N PHE A 154 -30.33 5.11 1.81
CA PHE A 154 -29.48 4.22 1.02
C PHE A 154 -28.75 4.93 -0.12
N ARG A 155 -29.37 5.91 -0.78
CA ARG A 155 -28.70 6.76 -1.76
C ARG A 155 -27.52 7.52 -1.15
N TYR A 156 -27.68 8.04 0.06
CA TYR A 156 -26.57 8.70 0.76
C TYR A 156 -25.47 7.70 1.15
N LEU A 157 -25.83 6.50 1.59
CA LEU A 157 -24.86 5.43 1.85
C LEU A 157 -24.08 5.04 0.58
N ASP A 158 -24.75 4.95 -0.57
CA ASP A 158 -24.10 4.64 -1.85
C ASP A 158 -23.06 5.69 -2.24
N VAL A 159 -23.41 6.97 -2.11
CA VAL A 159 -22.48 8.08 -2.34
C VAL A 159 -21.27 8.02 -1.39
N LEU A 160 -21.45 7.55 -0.16
CA LEU A 160 -20.34 7.40 0.80
C LEU A 160 -19.45 6.20 0.47
N LEU A 161 -20.04 5.09 0.04
CA LEU A 161 -19.30 3.89 -0.38
C LEU A 161 -18.49 4.16 -1.66
N GLU A 162 -19.08 4.81 -2.67
CA GLU A 162 -18.37 5.18 -3.91
C GLU A 162 -17.17 6.11 -3.65
N LYS A 163 -17.31 7.05 -2.70
CA LYS A 163 -16.20 7.94 -2.29
C LYS A 163 -15.04 7.21 -1.61
N GLN A 164 -15.27 6.05 -1.00
CA GLN A 164 -14.21 5.25 -0.40
C GLN A 164 -13.43 4.44 -1.45
N GLU A 165 -14.10 3.92 -2.49
CA GLU A 165 -13.47 3.12 -3.55
C GLU A 165 -12.70 3.98 -4.57
N HIS A 166 -13.16 5.21 -4.82
CA HIS A 166 -12.50 6.16 -5.71
C HIS A 166 -12.23 7.49 -4.98
N PRO A 167 -11.03 7.69 -4.37
CA PRO A 167 -10.70 8.98 -3.78
C PRO A 167 -10.78 10.07 -4.86
N ASN A 168 -11.44 11.19 -4.53
CA ASN A 168 -11.75 12.27 -5.46
C ASN A 168 -10.58 12.57 -6.42
N PRO A 169 -10.84 12.80 -7.72
CA PRO A 169 -9.80 13.22 -8.65
C PRO A 169 -9.08 14.47 -8.10
N PRO A 170 -7.78 14.63 -8.40
CA PRO A 170 -6.98 15.73 -7.87
C PRO A 170 -7.71 17.05 -8.10
N ARG A 171 -7.87 17.84 -7.03
CA ARG A 171 -8.57 19.13 -7.10
C ARG A 171 -7.96 19.96 -8.22
N LYS A 172 -8.80 20.42 -9.14
CA LYS A 172 -8.42 21.35 -10.20
C LYS A 172 -7.72 22.54 -9.52
N ARG A 173 -6.46 22.81 -9.85
CA ARG A 173 -5.71 23.95 -9.29
C ARG A 173 -6.53 25.22 -9.50
N ILE A 174 -6.89 25.89 -8.42
CA ILE A 174 -7.55 27.19 -8.44
C ILE A 174 -6.44 28.21 -8.15
N GLY A 175 -6.09 29.01 -9.15
CA GLY A 175 -4.96 29.95 -9.09
C GLY A 175 -4.36 30.22 -10.47
N TYR A 176 -3.33 31.09 -10.51
CA TYR A 176 -2.64 31.49 -11.74
C TYR A 176 -2.03 30.27 -12.44
N LYS A 177 -2.46 30.04 -13.68
CA LYS A 177 -1.83 29.11 -14.62
C LYS A 177 -0.90 29.95 -15.48
N PRO A 178 0.43 29.81 -15.39
CA PRO A 178 1.30 30.36 -16.41
C PRO A 178 0.91 29.67 -17.72
N ASP A 179 0.51 30.45 -18.72
CA ASP A 179 0.21 29.92 -20.05
C ASP A 179 1.43 29.16 -20.60
N ASP A 180 1.14 28.05 -21.28
CA ASP A 180 2.11 27.11 -21.83
C ASP A 180 3.20 27.79 -22.68
N LEU A 181 4.46 27.48 -22.39
CA LEU A 181 5.64 27.67 -23.26
C LEU A 181 6.22 26.31 -23.65
#